data_AF-A0A194RPZ2-F1
#
_entry.id   AF-A0A194RPZ2-F1
#
_cell.length_a   1.000
_cell.length_b   1.000
_cell.length_c   1.000
_cell.angle_alpha   90.00
_cell.angle_beta   90.00
_cell.angle_gamma   90.00
#
_symmetry.space_group_name_H-M   'P 1'
#
loop_
_entity.id
_entity.type
_entity.pdbx_description
1 polymer ?
#
loop_
_entity_poly.entity_id
_entity_poly.type
_entity_poly.pdbx_seq_one_letter_code
_entity_poly.pdbx_strand_id
1 'polypeptide(L)'
;MEAAFNLAKAATIAVRYSAVRRQSQPKPGEPEPQILDYPTQQHKLFICIATAHALQLTGLWLWRTFEAVLADMRKGNTDSLPELHALSSCLKAVSTSDSAALIEQCRFACGGHGYMMSSNLPLLYSFVTATRTYEGDYTVLLLQTARFLVKAWEQAESGKVLTPTVGYLASAAAKEKAVWSDSADGMIRSFQAVKKNISSLRVLPDCDLYLCQISSRSVVPF
;
A
#
# COMPACT_ATOMS: atom_id res chain seq x y z
N MET A 1 10.74 -0.34 -7.10
CA MET A 1 10.89 1.13 -7.32
C MET A 1 10.15 1.60 -8.57
N GLU A 2 10.20 0.85 -9.67
CA GLU A 2 9.54 1.21 -10.94
C GLU A 2 8.02 1.40 -10.84
N ALA A 3 7.32 0.51 -10.12
CA ALA A 3 5.87 0.62 -9.93
C ALA A 3 5.47 1.96 -9.28
N ALA A 4 6.21 2.38 -8.25
CA ALA A 4 5.99 3.65 -7.55
C ALA A 4 6.25 4.86 -8.45
N PHE A 5 7.26 4.79 -9.32
CA PHE A 5 7.59 5.87 -10.25
C PHE A 5 6.52 6.02 -11.35
N ASN A 6 6.02 4.91 -11.88
CA ASN A 6 4.94 4.92 -12.86
C ASN A 6 3.60 5.39 -12.25
N LEU A 7 3.32 5.01 -11.00
CA LEU A 7 2.17 5.53 -10.26
C LEU A 7 2.30 7.05 -10.05
N ALA A 8 3.48 7.56 -9.67
CA ALA A 8 3.72 8.99 -9.52
C ALA A 8 3.51 9.77 -10.83
N LYS A 9 3.95 9.22 -11.98
CA LYS A 9 3.67 9.79 -13.30
C LYS A 9 2.16 9.86 -13.58
N ALA A 10 1.44 8.75 -13.36
CA ALA A 10 0.00 8.69 -13.60
C ALA A 10 -0.77 9.67 -12.70
N ALA A 11 -0.43 9.73 -11.41
CA ALA A 11 -1.00 10.67 -10.46
C ALA A 11 -0.73 12.13 -10.89
N THR A 12 0.50 12.43 -11.33
CA THR A 12 0.86 13.77 -11.84
C THR A 12 0.00 14.18 -13.04
N ILE A 13 -0.20 13.28 -14.01
CA ILE A 13 -1.04 13.53 -15.18
C ILE A 13 -2.49 13.80 -14.74
N ALA A 14 -3.06 12.91 -13.93
CA ALA A 14 -4.47 13.00 -13.55
C ALA A 14 -4.77 14.21 -12.65
N VAL A 15 -3.87 14.56 -11.73
CA VAL A 15 -4.01 15.76 -10.88
C VAL A 15 -3.95 17.03 -11.72
N ARG A 16 -2.95 17.16 -12.61
CA ARG A 16 -2.83 18.33 -13.49
C ARG A 16 -4.02 18.45 -14.43
N TYR A 17 -4.45 17.34 -15.03
CA TYR A 17 -5.67 17.32 -15.85
C TYR A 17 -6.89 17.77 -15.04
N SER A 18 -7.04 17.30 -13.80
CA SER A 18 -8.17 17.64 -12.94
C SER A 18 -8.18 19.10 -12.49
N ALA A 19 -7.01 19.73 -12.38
CA ALA A 19 -6.88 21.15 -12.11
C ALA A 19 -7.20 22.03 -13.33
N VAL A 20 -7.16 21.49 -14.55
CA VAL A 20 -7.50 22.26 -15.78
C VAL A 20 -8.93 21.99 -16.22
N ARG A 21 -9.36 20.73 -16.16
CA ARG A 21 -10.68 20.31 -16.60
C ARG A 21 -11.75 20.90 -15.69
N ARG A 22 -12.65 21.66 -16.29
CA ARG A 22 -13.90 22.12 -15.68
C ARG A 22 -15.05 21.34 -16.30
N GLN A 23 -15.99 20.90 -15.47
CA GLN A 23 -17.17 20.18 -15.93
C GLN A 23 -18.23 20.14 -14.84
N SER A 24 -19.49 20.21 -15.28
CA SER A 24 -20.68 20.18 -14.45
C SER A 24 -20.88 21.47 -13.65
N GLN A 25 -22.13 21.74 -13.29
CA GLN A 25 -22.50 22.88 -12.47
C GLN A 25 -23.16 22.36 -11.20
N PRO A 26 -22.45 22.30 -10.06
CA PRO A 26 -23.04 21.88 -8.80
C PRO A 26 -24.11 22.87 -8.32
N LYS A 27 -24.02 24.14 -8.73
CA LYS A 27 -25.01 25.18 -8.47
C LYS A 27 -25.42 25.85 -9.79
N PRO A 28 -26.72 26.00 -10.07
CA PRO A 28 -27.19 26.71 -11.25
C PRO A 28 -26.68 28.15 -11.29
N GLY A 29 -26.14 28.58 -12.42
CA GLY A 29 -25.68 29.95 -12.64
C GLY A 29 -24.25 30.26 -12.16
N GLU A 30 -23.57 29.33 -11.50
CA GLU A 30 -22.13 29.44 -11.21
C GLU A 30 -21.28 28.86 -12.35
N PRO A 31 -20.05 29.37 -12.57
CA PRO A 31 -19.12 28.79 -13.54
C PRO A 31 -18.77 27.35 -13.16
N GLU A 32 -18.46 26.52 -14.16
CA GLU A 32 -18.04 25.14 -13.91
C GLU A 32 -16.75 25.11 -13.05
N PRO A 33 -16.76 24.46 -11.87
CA PRO A 33 -15.58 24.34 -11.03
C PRO A 33 -14.56 23.40 -11.68
N GLN A 34 -13.32 23.41 -11.16
CA GLN A 34 -12.34 22.40 -11.56
C GLN A 34 -12.84 21.05 -11.07
N ILE A 35 -12.67 19.98 -11.85
CA ILE A 35 -13.11 18.66 -11.39
C ILE A 35 -12.33 18.20 -10.14
N LEU A 36 -11.16 18.78 -9.88
CA LEU A 36 -10.39 18.56 -8.66
C LEU A 36 -11.09 19.07 -7.39
N ASP A 37 -12.06 19.97 -7.50
CA ASP A 37 -12.79 20.52 -6.34
C ASP A 37 -13.82 19.53 -5.78
N TYR A 38 -14.15 18.47 -6.53
CA TYR A 38 -15.07 17.44 -6.06
C TYR A 38 -14.39 16.47 -5.09
N PRO A 39 -14.96 16.23 -3.89
CA PRO A 39 -14.41 15.27 -2.92
C PRO A 39 -14.24 13.86 -3.49
N THR A 40 -15.11 13.45 -4.42
CA THR A 40 -15.01 12.16 -5.12
C THR A 40 -13.79 12.07 -6.02
N GLN A 41 -13.37 13.18 -6.65
CA GLN A 41 -12.16 13.25 -7.45
C GLN A 41 -10.92 13.28 -6.56
N GLN A 42 -10.96 14.08 -5.48
CA GLN A 42 -9.89 14.15 -4.48
C GLN A 42 -9.63 12.80 -3.85
N HIS A 43 -10.67 12.07 -3.44
CA HIS A 43 -10.53 10.74 -2.86
C HIS A 43 -9.79 9.76 -3.81
N LYS A 44 -10.08 9.78 -5.11
CA LYS A 44 -9.36 8.96 -6.10
C LYS A 44 -7.88 9.34 -6.18
N LEU A 45 -7.59 10.63 -6.33
CA LEU A 45 -6.25 11.12 -6.65
C LEU A 45 -5.34 11.21 -5.44
N PHE A 46 -5.84 11.63 -4.28
CA PHE A 46 -5.02 11.77 -3.07
C PHE A 46 -4.53 10.42 -2.55
N ILE A 47 -5.32 9.36 -2.70
CA ILE A 47 -4.87 7.99 -2.43
C ILE A 47 -3.71 7.63 -3.37
N CYS A 48 -3.80 7.96 -4.66
CA CYS A 48 -2.73 7.67 -5.63
C CYS A 48 -1.42 8.40 -5.25
N ILE A 49 -1.50 9.67 -4.85
CA ILE A 49 -0.35 10.49 -4.43
C ILE A 49 0.28 9.91 -3.16
N ALA A 50 -0.53 9.65 -2.13
CA ALA A 50 -0.07 9.11 -0.87
C ALA A 50 0.62 7.74 -1.06
N THR A 51 0.00 6.84 -1.84
CA THR A 51 0.56 5.52 -2.14
C THR A 51 1.85 5.63 -2.94
N ALA A 52 1.94 6.54 -3.92
CA ALA A 52 3.19 6.74 -4.68
C ALA A 52 4.36 7.10 -3.76
N HIS A 53 4.16 8.02 -2.82
CA HIS A 53 5.19 8.38 -1.84
C HIS A 53 5.50 7.24 -0.86
N ALA A 54 4.48 6.57 -0.32
CA ALA A 54 4.67 5.44 0.59
C ALA A 54 5.49 4.32 -0.07
N LEU A 55 5.19 3.98 -1.32
CA LEU A 55 5.93 2.96 -2.08
C LEU A 55 7.37 3.40 -2.40
N GLN A 56 7.62 4.68 -2.66
CA GLN A 56 8.99 5.18 -2.85
C GLN A 56 9.81 5.06 -1.56
N LEU A 57 9.27 5.52 -0.43
CA LEU A 57 9.94 5.44 0.87
C LEU A 57 10.19 3.98 1.28
N THR A 58 9.21 3.11 1.07
CA THR A 58 9.33 1.67 1.35
C THR A 58 10.37 1.01 0.44
N GLY A 59 10.45 1.41 -0.83
CA GLY A 59 11.47 0.93 -1.77
C GLY A 59 12.89 1.34 -1.36
N LEU A 60 13.07 2.59 -0.88
CA LEU A 60 14.34 3.06 -0.35
C LEU A 60 14.75 2.30 0.92
N TRP A 61 13.79 2.06 1.81
CA TRP A 61 14.02 1.24 3.00
C TRP A 61 14.45 -0.19 2.63
N LEU A 62 13.74 -0.85 1.70
CA LEU A 62 14.07 -2.20 1.26
C LEU A 62 15.48 -2.27 0.63
N TRP A 63 15.87 -1.24 -0.13
CA TRP A 63 17.21 -1.16 -0.70
C TRP A 63 18.30 -1.11 0.37
N ARG A 64 18.13 -0.29 1.40
CA ARG A 64 19.06 -0.23 2.54
C ARG A 64 19.12 -1.56 3.30
N THR A 65 17.98 -2.22 3.47
CA THR A 65 17.92 -3.57 4.09
C THR A 65 18.68 -4.58 3.23
N PHE A 66 18.52 -4.55 1.91
CA PHE A 66 19.28 -5.40 0.99
C PHE A 66 20.79 -5.18 1.11
N GLU A 67 21.24 -3.92 1.15
CA GLU A 67 22.67 -3.60 1.31
C GLU A 67 23.24 -4.11 2.64
N ALA A 68 22.49 -3.97 3.73
CA ALA A 68 22.90 -4.47 5.05
C ALA A 68 23.03 -6.00 5.06
N VAL A 69 22.01 -6.71 4.54
CA VAL A 69 22.05 -8.18 4.45
C VAL A 69 23.17 -8.65 3.54
N LEU A 70 23.43 -7.98 2.42
CA LEU A 70 24.55 -8.32 1.53
C LEU A 70 25.90 -8.16 2.24
N ALA A 71 26.05 -7.14 3.08
CA ALA A 71 27.26 -6.95 3.88
C ALA A 71 27.46 -8.06 4.93
N ASP A 72 26.37 -8.54 5.54
CA ASP A 72 26.40 -9.65 6.50
C ASP A 72 26.67 -11.00 5.82
N MET A 73 26.12 -11.22 4.62
CA MET A 73 26.40 -12.39 3.79
C MET A 73 27.89 -12.50 3.44
N ARG A 74 28.56 -11.37 3.16
CA ARG A 74 30.01 -11.34 2.91
C ARG A 74 30.84 -11.76 4.13
N LYS A 75 30.28 -11.67 5.33
CA LYS A 75 30.88 -12.14 6.59
C LYS A 75 30.45 -13.57 6.94
N GLY A 76 29.67 -14.24 6.08
CA GLY A 76 29.17 -15.60 6.31
C GLY A 76 27.87 -15.67 7.13
N ASN A 77 27.24 -14.55 7.47
CA ASN A 77 25.96 -14.53 8.18
C ASN A 77 24.80 -14.46 7.18
N THR A 78 23.90 -15.46 7.21
CA THR A 78 22.74 -15.57 6.33
C THR A 78 21.40 -15.53 7.08
N ASP A 79 21.41 -15.23 8.37
CA ASP A 79 20.22 -15.32 9.24
C ASP A 79 19.08 -14.38 8.80
N SER A 80 19.41 -13.21 8.24
CA SER A 80 18.44 -12.22 7.76
C SER A 80 17.95 -12.45 6.33
N LEU A 81 18.56 -13.40 5.59
CA LEU A 81 18.22 -13.65 4.19
C LEU A 81 16.78 -14.15 3.99
N PRO A 82 16.21 -15.04 4.84
CA PRO A 82 14.82 -15.45 4.72
C PRO A 82 13.83 -14.29 4.87
N GLU A 83 14.07 -13.37 5.81
CA GLU A 83 13.22 -12.19 6.02
C GLU A 83 13.32 -11.24 4.83
N LEU A 84 14.53 -10.94 4.34
CA LEU A 84 14.72 -10.11 3.15
C LEU A 84 13.99 -10.69 1.93
N HIS A 85 14.08 -12.00 1.72
CA HIS A 85 13.37 -12.67 0.62
C HIS A 85 11.86 -12.51 0.76
N ALA A 86 11.29 -12.77 1.94
CA ALA A 86 9.85 -12.60 2.17
C ALA A 86 9.38 -11.14 1.97
N LEU A 87 10.14 -10.17 2.47
CA LEU A 87 9.84 -8.74 2.31
C LEU A 87 9.88 -8.30 0.85
N SER A 88 10.93 -8.68 0.13
CA SER A 88 11.08 -8.33 -1.29
C SER A 88 10.00 -8.98 -2.16
N SER A 89 9.67 -10.26 -1.94
CA SER A 89 8.56 -10.95 -2.63
C SER A 89 7.22 -10.27 -2.35
N CYS A 90 6.92 -9.97 -1.09
CA CYS A 90 5.67 -9.30 -0.69
C CYS A 90 5.56 -7.90 -1.30
N LEU A 91 6.61 -7.08 -1.14
CA LEU A 91 6.62 -5.71 -1.63
C LEU A 91 6.52 -5.65 -3.15
N LYS A 92 7.18 -6.57 -3.87
CA LYS A 92 7.02 -6.69 -5.32
C LYS A 92 5.56 -7.00 -5.67
N ALA A 93 4.96 -8.02 -5.05
CA ALA A 93 3.59 -8.43 -5.36
C ALA A 93 2.57 -7.30 -5.08
N VAL A 94 2.58 -6.74 -3.86
CA VAL A 94 1.62 -5.73 -3.43
C VAL A 94 1.83 -4.41 -4.19
N SER A 95 3.06 -3.90 -4.27
CA SER A 95 3.30 -2.59 -4.90
C SER A 95 2.94 -2.58 -6.39
N THR A 96 3.17 -3.68 -7.11
CA THR A 96 2.83 -3.78 -8.54
C THR A 96 1.34 -3.93 -8.76
N SER A 97 0.64 -4.69 -7.92
CA SER A 97 -0.82 -4.81 -7.94
C SER A 97 -1.51 -3.48 -7.63
N ASP A 98 -1.12 -2.83 -6.54
CA ASP A 98 -1.71 -1.55 -6.11
C ASP A 98 -1.42 -0.45 -7.12
N SER A 99 -0.18 -0.37 -7.63
CA SER A 99 0.17 0.62 -8.65
C SER A 99 -0.63 0.41 -9.93
N ALA A 100 -0.84 -0.83 -10.39
CA ALA A 100 -1.66 -1.10 -11.56
C ALA A 100 -3.12 -0.63 -11.36
N ALA A 101 -3.71 -0.96 -10.21
CA ALA A 101 -5.07 -0.55 -9.88
C ALA A 101 -5.22 0.98 -9.78
N LEU A 102 -4.25 1.65 -9.15
CA LEU A 102 -4.29 3.10 -8.95
C LEU A 102 -3.96 3.89 -10.23
N ILE A 103 -3.11 3.38 -11.11
CA ILE A 103 -2.89 3.97 -12.45
C ILE A 103 -4.20 3.92 -13.25
N GLU A 104 -4.93 2.81 -13.16
CA GLU A 104 -6.23 2.69 -13.83
C GLU A 104 -7.27 3.64 -13.22
N GLN A 105 -7.24 3.88 -11.89
CA GLN A 105 -8.04 4.95 -11.27
C GLN A 105 -7.67 6.35 -11.78
N CYS A 106 -6.38 6.64 -11.99
CA CYS A 106 -5.93 7.87 -12.62
C CYS A 106 -6.48 8.00 -14.05
N ARG A 107 -6.53 6.89 -14.80
CA ARG A 107 -7.13 6.84 -16.14
C ARG A 107 -8.62 7.18 -16.10
N PHE A 108 -9.39 6.58 -15.20
CA PHE A 108 -10.80 6.89 -15.02
C PHE A 108 -11.04 8.33 -14.56
N ALA A 109 -10.16 8.88 -13.71
CA ALA A 109 -10.26 10.26 -13.23
C ALA A 109 -10.11 11.30 -14.36
N CYS A 110 -9.48 10.94 -15.48
CA CYS A 110 -9.37 11.79 -16.68
C CYS A 110 -10.56 11.68 -17.65
N GLY A 111 -11.59 10.87 -17.32
CA GLY A 111 -12.75 10.64 -18.18
C GLY A 111 -12.37 10.07 -19.55
N GLY A 112 -13.11 10.45 -20.61
CA GLY A 112 -12.88 9.97 -21.97
C GLY A 112 -11.46 10.26 -22.50
N HIS A 113 -10.86 11.40 -22.13
CA HIS A 113 -9.49 11.73 -22.54
C HIS A 113 -8.44 10.80 -21.91
N GLY A 114 -8.73 10.22 -20.75
CA GLY A 114 -7.86 9.20 -20.14
C GLY A 114 -7.77 7.91 -20.96
N TYR A 115 -8.73 7.62 -21.83
CA TYR A 115 -8.66 6.47 -22.73
C TYR A 115 -7.68 6.69 -23.90
N MET A 116 -7.49 7.94 -24.32
CA MET A 116 -6.65 8.26 -25.47
C MET A 116 -5.17 8.02 -25.17
N MET A 117 -4.42 7.56 -26.17
CA MET A 117 -2.96 7.36 -26.06
C MET A 117 -2.22 8.67 -25.76
N SER A 118 -2.78 9.82 -26.14
CA SER A 118 -2.25 11.16 -25.79
C SER A 118 -2.20 11.43 -24.29
N SER A 119 -3.01 10.72 -23.47
CA SER A 119 -2.92 10.81 -22.01
C SER A 119 -1.73 10.04 -21.44
N ASN A 120 -1.13 9.13 -22.21
CA ASN A 120 -0.09 8.19 -21.80
C ASN A 120 -0.46 7.22 -20.65
N LEU A 121 -1.66 7.34 -20.05
CA LEU A 121 -2.12 6.49 -18.94
C LEU A 121 -2.30 5.02 -19.33
N PRO A 122 -2.86 4.66 -20.51
CA PRO A 122 -2.93 3.27 -20.95
C PRO A 122 -1.55 2.59 -21.08
N LEU A 123 -0.53 3.35 -21.51
CA LEU A 123 0.83 2.84 -21.65
C LEU A 123 1.49 2.62 -20.28
N LEU A 124 1.35 3.58 -19.35
CA LEU A 124 1.82 3.43 -17.98
C LEU A 124 1.18 2.21 -17.28
N TYR A 125 -0.12 2.01 -17.48
CA TYR A 125 -0.82 0.84 -16.96
C TYR A 125 -0.22 -0.46 -17.52
N SER A 126 -0.02 -0.54 -18.83
CA SER A 126 0.55 -1.70 -19.52
C SER A 126 1.95 -2.06 -19.00
N PHE A 127 2.79 -1.06 -18.73
CA PHE A 127 4.11 -1.31 -18.14
C PHE A 127 4.01 -1.88 -16.72
N VAL A 128 3.16 -1.30 -15.87
CA VAL A 128 3.03 -1.75 -14.48
C VAL A 128 2.39 -3.13 -14.38
N THR A 129 1.43 -3.46 -15.24
CA THR A 129 0.80 -4.78 -15.24
C THR A 129 1.76 -5.88 -15.67
N ALA A 130 2.67 -5.61 -16.62
CA ALA A 130 3.74 -6.54 -16.96
C ALA A 130 4.66 -6.86 -15.77
N THR A 131 4.88 -5.88 -14.88
CA THR A 131 5.68 -6.10 -13.65
C THR A 131 5.04 -7.07 -12.66
N ARG A 132 3.78 -7.43 -12.84
CA ARG A 132 3.13 -8.46 -12.01
C ARG A 132 3.55 -9.88 -12.40
N THR A 133 4.10 -10.09 -13.60
CA THR A 133 4.44 -11.42 -14.12
C THR A 133 5.94 -11.68 -14.15
N TYR A 134 6.75 -10.72 -14.60
CA TYR A 134 8.20 -10.88 -14.61
C TYR A 134 8.78 -10.83 -13.19
N GLU A 135 9.99 -11.36 -12.98
CA GLU A 135 10.68 -11.44 -11.66
C GLU A 135 9.86 -12.13 -10.56
N GLY A 136 8.92 -12.99 -10.97
CA GLY A 136 8.06 -13.80 -10.09
C GLY A 136 6.58 -13.47 -10.26
N ASP A 137 5.77 -14.49 -10.50
CA ASP A 137 4.32 -14.36 -10.58
C ASP A 137 3.73 -13.81 -9.26
N TYR A 138 2.77 -12.88 -9.37
CA TYR A 138 2.11 -12.25 -8.23
C TYR A 138 1.63 -13.26 -7.16
N THR A 139 0.96 -14.34 -7.59
CA THR A 139 0.41 -15.34 -6.66
C THR A 139 1.53 -16.16 -6.02
N VAL A 140 2.54 -16.52 -6.81
CA VAL A 140 3.72 -17.27 -6.31
C VAL A 140 4.47 -16.47 -5.25
N LEU A 141 4.69 -15.17 -5.48
CA LEU A 141 5.38 -14.29 -4.52
C LEU A 141 4.57 -14.09 -3.23
N LEU A 142 3.24 -14.01 -3.33
CA LEU A 142 2.37 -14.01 -2.16
C LEU A 142 2.46 -15.34 -1.39
N LEU A 143 2.52 -16.49 -2.07
CA LEU A 143 2.70 -17.79 -1.43
C LEU A 143 4.05 -17.92 -0.72
N GLN A 144 5.12 -17.39 -1.30
CA GLN A 144 6.43 -17.33 -0.62
C GLN A 144 6.36 -16.52 0.67
N THR A 145 5.69 -15.36 0.62
CA THR A 145 5.45 -14.51 1.79
C THR A 145 4.60 -15.24 2.84
N ALA A 146 3.52 -15.91 2.41
CA ALA A 146 2.64 -16.65 3.30
C ALA A 146 3.38 -17.77 4.05
N ARG A 147 4.26 -18.52 3.37
CA ARG A 147 5.09 -19.56 4.00
C ARG A 147 6.02 -18.98 5.07
N PHE A 148 6.59 -17.80 4.83
CA PHE A 148 7.39 -17.11 5.85
C PHE A 148 6.54 -16.69 7.05
N LEU A 149 5.36 -16.12 6.82
CA LEU A 149 4.46 -15.69 7.89
C LEU A 149 3.94 -16.85 8.75
N VAL A 150 3.62 -18.00 8.16
CA VAL A 150 3.21 -19.20 8.90
C VAL A 150 4.34 -19.68 9.82
N LYS A 151 5.58 -19.73 9.33
CA LYS A 151 6.74 -20.10 10.15
C LYS A 151 6.99 -19.08 11.28
N ALA A 152 6.83 -17.78 10.99
CA ALA A 152 6.95 -16.73 12.00
C ALA A 152 5.86 -16.86 13.06
N TRP A 153 4.65 -17.27 12.69
CA TRP A 153 3.57 -17.55 13.64
C TRP A 153 3.90 -18.73 14.56
N GLU A 154 4.37 -19.86 14.02
CA GLU A 154 4.80 -21.02 14.81
C GLU A 154 5.94 -20.66 15.80
N GLN A 155 6.86 -19.78 15.37
CA GLN A 155 7.91 -19.25 16.23
C GLN A 155 7.34 -18.36 17.34
N ALA A 156 6.34 -17.53 17.04
CA ALA A 156 5.66 -16.68 18.01
C ALA A 156 4.96 -17.52 19.09
N GLU A 157 4.24 -18.57 18.70
CA GLU A 157 3.55 -19.48 19.62
C GLU A 157 4.51 -20.27 20.50
N SER A 158 5.70 -20.60 19.98
CA SER A 158 6.77 -21.26 20.74
C SER A 158 7.62 -20.29 21.57
N GLY A 159 7.28 -18.99 21.62
CA GLY A 159 7.99 -17.98 22.41
C GLY A 159 9.40 -17.66 21.89
N LYS A 160 9.71 -17.98 20.63
CA LYS A 160 10.99 -17.66 20.01
C LYS A 160 11.05 -16.19 19.64
N VAL A 161 12.27 -15.65 19.61
CA VAL A 161 12.51 -14.28 19.16
C VAL A 161 12.22 -14.19 17.66
N LEU A 162 11.31 -13.29 17.29
CA LEU A 162 10.96 -13.01 15.91
C LEU A 162 11.83 -11.91 15.32
N THR A 163 11.91 -11.88 14.00
CA THR A 163 12.57 -10.76 13.31
C THR A 163 11.75 -9.46 13.46
N PRO A 164 12.39 -8.28 13.39
CA PRO A 164 11.75 -7.01 13.73
C PRO A 164 10.47 -6.71 12.93
N THR A 165 10.41 -7.08 11.65
CA THR A 165 9.25 -6.76 10.80
C THR A 165 8.00 -7.55 11.12
N VAL A 166 8.15 -8.73 11.73
CA VAL A 166 7.06 -9.60 12.19
C VAL A 166 6.95 -9.69 13.70
N GLY A 167 7.73 -8.90 14.45
CA GLY A 167 7.70 -8.88 15.92
C GLY A 167 6.32 -8.61 16.51
N TYR A 168 5.45 -7.91 15.78
CA TYR A 168 4.06 -7.69 16.18
C TYR A 168 3.26 -8.99 16.37
N LEU A 169 3.65 -10.09 15.72
CA LEU A 169 3.00 -11.40 15.88
C LEU A 169 3.19 -11.98 17.29
N ALA A 170 4.29 -11.67 18.00
CA ALA A 170 4.49 -12.12 19.37
C ALA A 170 3.43 -11.53 20.32
N SER A 171 3.19 -10.22 20.23
CA SER A 171 2.09 -9.55 20.96
C SER A 171 0.71 -10.10 20.56
N ALA A 172 0.56 -10.61 19.34
CA ALA A 172 -0.68 -11.25 18.89
C ALA A 172 -0.91 -12.60 19.55
N ALA A 173 0.12 -13.44 19.59
CA ALA A 173 0.11 -14.72 20.28
C ALA A 173 -0.16 -14.54 21.79
N ALA A 174 0.39 -13.46 22.39
CA ALA A 174 0.13 -13.06 23.77
C ALA A 174 -1.27 -12.47 24.03
N LYS A 175 -2.11 -12.29 22.99
CA LYS A 175 -3.47 -11.71 23.07
C LYS A 175 -3.50 -10.31 23.70
N GLU A 176 -2.47 -9.52 23.47
CA GLU A 176 -2.39 -8.15 23.96
C GLU A 176 -3.41 -7.26 23.26
N LYS A 177 -4.18 -6.50 24.04
CA LYS A 177 -5.12 -5.51 23.50
C LYS A 177 -4.38 -4.21 23.19
N ALA A 178 -4.57 -3.68 21.98
CA ALA A 178 -4.09 -2.36 21.63
C ALA A 178 -5.07 -1.28 22.13
N VAL A 179 -4.51 -0.21 22.66
CA VAL A 179 -5.24 1.02 23.01
C VAL A 179 -5.03 2.03 21.89
N TRP A 180 -6.10 2.64 21.40
CA TRP A 180 -6.01 3.71 20.41
C TRP A 180 -5.33 4.94 21.01
N SER A 181 -4.49 5.61 20.23
CA SER A 181 -3.99 6.95 20.54
C SER A 181 -3.70 7.69 19.23
N ASP A 182 -3.89 9.01 19.21
CA ASP A 182 -3.68 9.85 18.02
C ASP A 182 -2.19 10.11 17.70
N SER A 183 -1.28 9.51 18.46
CA SER A 183 0.15 9.55 18.17
C SER A 183 0.51 8.66 16.97
N ALA A 184 1.63 8.95 16.29
CA ALA A 184 2.13 8.10 15.21
C ALA A 184 2.36 6.65 15.67
N ASP A 185 2.93 6.47 16.88
CA ASP A 185 3.10 5.15 17.48
C ASP A 185 1.77 4.45 17.77
N GLY A 186 0.77 5.23 18.18
CA GLY A 186 -0.61 4.78 18.32
C GLY A 186 -1.18 4.22 17.04
N MET A 187 -1.09 4.99 15.96
CA MET A 187 -1.55 4.58 14.64
C MET A 187 -0.85 3.30 14.18
N ILE A 188 0.48 3.20 14.36
CA ILE A 188 1.25 1.99 14.03
C ILE A 188 0.75 0.79 14.83
N ARG A 189 0.57 0.94 16.15
CA ARG A 189 0.02 -0.13 17.02
C ARG A 189 -1.37 -0.54 16.60
N SER A 190 -2.22 0.41 16.19
CA SER A 190 -3.56 0.13 15.69
C SER A 190 -3.53 -0.63 14.38
N PHE A 191 -2.68 -0.26 13.41
CA PHE A 191 -2.48 -1.04 12.19
C PHE A 191 -1.98 -2.45 12.48
N GLN A 192 -1.06 -2.61 13.43
CA GLN A 192 -0.61 -3.92 13.88
C GLN A 192 -1.77 -4.70 14.51
N ALA A 193 -2.60 -4.09 15.35
CA ALA A 193 -3.75 -4.73 16.00
C ALA A 193 -4.82 -5.22 15.01
N VAL A 194 -5.12 -4.43 13.99
CA VAL A 194 -5.99 -4.84 12.88
C VAL A 194 -5.46 -6.11 12.23
N LYS A 195 -4.16 -6.15 11.90
CA LYS A 195 -3.53 -7.28 11.24
C LYS A 195 -3.52 -8.57 12.08
N LYS A 196 -3.65 -8.45 13.41
CA LYS A 196 -3.74 -9.58 14.35
C LYS A 196 -5.13 -10.23 14.41
N ASN A 197 -6.11 -9.70 13.67
CA ASN A 197 -7.51 -10.14 13.71
C ASN A 197 -8.12 -10.06 15.12
N ILE A 198 -7.84 -8.99 15.87
CA ILE A 198 -8.51 -8.70 17.14
C ILE A 198 -9.81 -7.96 16.82
N SER A 199 -10.93 -8.66 16.93
CA SER A 199 -12.31 -8.17 16.89
C SER A 199 -12.68 -7.17 18.00
N SER A 200 -11.71 -6.48 18.60
CA SER A 200 -11.95 -5.44 19.60
C SER A 200 -10.86 -4.36 19.57
N LEU A 201 -10.82 -3.55 18.52
CA LEU A 201 -10.30 -2.18 18.66
C LEU A 201 -11.26 -1.42 19.57
N ARG A 202 -10.85 -1.11 20.79
CA ARG A 202 -11.62 -0.26 21.70
C ARG A 202 -11.38 1.19 21.26
N VAL A 203 -12.22 1.68 20.35
CA VAL A 203 -12.21 3.08 19.88
C VAL A 203 -12.58 3.96 21.07
N LEU A 204 -11.78 5.00 21.34
CA LEU A 204 -12.17 6.04 22.30
C LEU A 204 -13.36 6.83 21.73
N PRO A 205 -14.31 7.30 22.56
CA PRO A 205 -15.57 7.90 22.09
C PRO A 205 -15.40 9.15 21.21
N ASP A 206 -14.22 9.75 21.15
CA ASP A 206 -13.96 11.03 20.47
C ASP A 206 -13.17 10.92 19.15
N CYS A 207 -12.93 9.71 18.62
CA CYS A 207 -12.11 9.54 17.41
C CYS A 207 -12.95 9.38 16.13
N ASP A 208 -12.77 10.29 15.17
CA ASP A 208 -13.47 10.33 13.89
C ASP A 208 -13.45 8.98 13.15
N LEU A 209 -14.64 8.48 12.85
CA LEU A 209 -14.96 7.18 12.21
C LEU A 209 -14.30 6.93 10.84
N TYR A 210 -13.74 7.95 10.20
CA TYR A 210 -13.25 7.87 8.82
C TYR A 210 -11.98 7.02 8.65
N LEU A 211 -11.08 6.97 9.65
CA LEU A 211 -9.86 6.14 9.58
C LEU A 211 -10.15 4.66 9.79
N CYS A 212 -11.22 4.32 10.53
CA CYS A 212 -11.59 2.93 10.82
C CYS A 212 -12.16 2.19 9.60
N GLN A 213 -12.74 2.90 8.63
CA GLN A 213 -13.31 2.31 7.40
C GLN A 213 -12.26 1.90 6.35
N ILE A 214 -11.04 2.42 6.42
CA ILE A 214 -9.96 2.00 5.51
C ILE A 214 -9.53 0.56 5.81
N SER A 215 -9.68 0.12 7.06
CA SER A 215 -9.35 -1.24 7.52
C SER A 215 -10.41 -2.30 7.17
N SER A 216 -11.65 -1.93 6.91
CA SER A 216 -12.77 -2.89 6.81
C SER A 216 -13.07 -3.37 5.39
N ARG A 217 -12.37 -2.86 4.35
CA ARG A 217 -12.59 -3.26 2.95
C ARG A 217 -11.99 -4.62 2.56
N SER A 218 -11.34 -5.33 3.48
CA SER A 218 -10.78 -6.67 3.24
C SER A 218 -11.76 -7.81 3.53
N VAL A 219 -12.95 -7.52 4.06
CA VAL A 219 -13.98 -8.53 4.33
C VAL A 219 -15.22 -8.17 3.51
N VAL A 220 -15.16 -8.50 2.23
CA VAL A 220 -16.38 -8.65 1.43
C VAL A 220 -16.80 -10.11 1.58
N PRO A 221 -17.87 -10.44 2.34
CA PRO A 221 -18.49 -11.74 2.22
C PRO A 221 -19.19 -11.82 0.86
N PHE A 222 -18.94 -12.89 0.10
CA PHE A 222 -19.86 -13.32 -0.94
C PHE A 222 -21.17 -13.79 -0.29
#